data_AF-A0A8I0H0Z6-F1
#
_entry.id   AF-A0A8I0H0Z6-F1
#
_cell.length_a   1.000
_cell.length_b   1.000
_cell.length_c   1.000
_cell.angle_alpha   90.00
_cell.angle_beta   90.00
_cell.angle_gamma   90.00
#
_symmetry.space_group_name_H-M   'P 1'
#
loop_
_entity.id
_entity.type
_entity.pdbx_description
1 polymer ?
#
loop_
_entity_poly.entity_id
_entity_poly.type
_entity_poly.pdbx_seq_one_letter_code
_entity_poly.pdbx_strand_id
1 'polypeptide(L)' 'CLGYTAVGHGKPYVINEAEYAIVSYIMDLYDNQNLDETAIARRCNDLGYRTKRGKLFERRSVDRILGNPFYCGTVVWNGV' A
#
# COMPACT_ATOMS: atom_id res chain seq x y z
N CYS A 1 -7.93 2.35 -1.01
CA CYS A 1 -6.50 2.26 -0.64
C CYS A 1 -6.32 1.12 0.37
N LEU A 2 -5.15 0.48 0.35
CA LEU A 2 -4.70 -0.41 1.44
C LEU A 2 -4.25 0.51 2.60
N GLY A 3 -4.39 0.09 3.85
CA GLY A 3 -4.02 0.93 5.01
C GLY A 3 -5.13 1.85 5.50
N TYR A 4 -6.21 2.02 4.72
CA TYR A 4 -7.30 2.94 5.03
C TYR A 4 -8.66 2.33 4.75
N THR A 5 -9.56 2.44 5.73
CA THR A 5 -10.96 2.05 5.62
C THR A 5 -11.82 3.28 5.37
N ALA A 6 -12.53 3.28 4.24
CA ALA A 6 -13.51 4.32 3.94
C ALA A 6 -14.77 4.05 4.79
N VAL A 7 -15.09 4.97 5.69
CA VAL A 7 -16.25 4.85 6.59
C VAL A 7 -17.55 5.35 5.95
N GLY A 8 -17.48 5.94 4.75
CA GLY A 8 -18.61 6.54 4.05
C GLY A 8 -19.10 7.85 4.69
N HIS A 9 -20.16 8.43 4.10
CA HIS A 9 -20.88 9.60 4.65
C HIS A 9 -20.03 10.87 4.90
N GLY A 10 -19.03 11.13 4.07
CA GLY A 10 -18.17 12.32 4.21
C GLY A 10 -17.21 12.28 5.40
N LYS A 11 -17.11 11.13 6.10
CA LYS A 11 -16.19 10.96 7.21
C LYS A 11 -14.76 10.71 6.72
N PRO A 12 -13.74 11.21 7.44
CA PRO A 12 -12.34 10.98 7.11
C PRO A 12 -12.00 9.48 7.12
N TYR A 13 -11.01 9.10 6.31
CA TYR A 13 -10.52 7.71 6.26
C TYR A 13 -9.95 7.29 7.61
N VAL A 14 -10.34 6.11 8.08
CA VAL A 14 -9.77 5.53 9.30
C VAL A 14 -8.55 4.70 8.93
N ILE A 15 -7.44 4.94 9.61
CA ILE A 15 -6.21 4.17 9.44
C ILE A 15 -6.46 2.76 9.97
N ASN A 16 -6.16 1.78 9.14
CA ASN A 16 -6.04 0.39 9.57
C ASN A 16 -4.57 0.13 9.82
N GLU A 17 -4.15 0.16 11.09
CA GLU A 17 -2.75 0.06 11.51
C GLU A 17 -2.06 -1.21 10.95
N ALA A 18 -2.77 -2.33 10.90
CA ALA A 18 -2.24 -3.58 10.37
C ALA A 18 -1.93 -3.48 8.86
N GLU A 19 -2.84 -2.88 8.09
CA GLU A 19 -2.61 -2.66 6.67
C GLU A 19 -1.60 -1.53 6.41
N TYR A 20 -1.56 -0.51 7.27
CA TYR A 20 -0.62 0.60 7.19
C TYR A 20 0.83 0.14 7.43
N ALA A 21 1.05 -0.77 8.38
CA ALA A 21 2.35 -1.37 8.63
C ALA A 21 2.91 -2.07 7.37
N ILE A 22 2.05 -2.71 6.57
CA ILE A 22 2.45 -3.33 5.30
C ILE A 22 2.91 -2.28 4.29
N VAL A 23 2.19 -1.15 4.18
CA VAL A 23 2.56 -0.06 3.27
C VAL A 23 3.87 0.58 3.72
N SER A 24 4.01 0.90 5.01
CA SER A 24 5.25 1.43 5.58
C SER A 24 6.44 0.51 5.31
N TYR A 25 6.25 -0.79 5.45
CA TYR A 25 7.27 -1.79 5.16
C TYR A 25 7.63 -1.83 3.67
N ILE A 26 6.65 -1.75 2.77
CA ILE A 26 6.89 -1.69 1.31
C ILE A 26 7.73 -0.45 0.94
N MET A 27 7.42 0.71 1.53
CA MET A 27 8.17 1.95 1.29
C MET A 27 9.62 1.83 1.80
N ASP A 28 9.82 1.30 3.01
CA ASP A 28 11.16 1.06 3.58
C ASP A 28 12.00 0.11 2.71
N LEU A 29 11.41 -0.98 2.23
CA LEU A 29 12.10 -1.92 1.34
C LEU A 29 12.52 -1.28 0.01
N TYR A 30 11.74 -0.32 -0.49
CA TYR A 30 12.06 0.40 -1.73
C TYR A 30 13.12 1.47 -1.49
N ASP A 31 12.92 2.35 -0.51
CA ASP A 31 13.76 3.53 -0.26
C ASP A 31 15.10 3.18 0.42
N ASN A 32 15.08 2.29 1.42
CA ASN A 32 16.26 1.99 2.24
C ASN A 32 17.00 0.73 1.78
N GLN A 33 16.32 -0.22 1.13
CA GLN A 33 16.93 -1.49 0.69
C GLN A 33 17.12 -1.58 -0.82
N ASN A 34 16.70 -0.56 -1.59
CA ASN A 34 16.78 -0.50 -3.05
C ASN A 34 16.28 -1.78 -3.74
N LEU A 35 15.25 -2.41 -3.18
CA LEU A 35 14.68 -3.63 -3.76
C LEU A 35 13.74 -3.31 -4.91
N ASP A 36 13.77 -4.14 -5.94
CA ASP A 36 12.81 -4.06 -7.03
C ASP A 36 11.40 -4.50 -6.56
N GLU A 37 10.36 -4.05 -7.26
CA GLU A 37 8.98 -4.29 -6.83
C GLU A 37 8.61 -5.78 -6.84
N THR A 38 9.34 -6.61 -7.61
CA THR A 38 9.14 -8.07 -7.62
C THR A 38 9.75 -8.71 -6.36
N ALA A 39 10.96 -8.29 -5.95
CA ALA A 39 11.57 -8.73 -4.70
C ALA A 39 10.75 -8.30 -3.49
N ILE A 40 10.24 -7.06 -3.48
CA ILE A 40 9.34 -6.56 -2.43
C ILE A 40 8.07 -7.43 -2.36
N ALA A 41 7.42 -7.69 -3.51
CA ALA A 41 6.23 -8.53 -3.55
C ALA A 41 6.47 -9.93 -2.97
N ARG A 42 7.61 -10.56 -3.30
CA ARG A 42 8.02 -11.86 -2.75
C ARG A 42 8.19 -11.80 -1.23
N ARG A 43 8.97 -10.84 -0.72
CA ARG A 43 9.15 -10.66 0.73
C ARG A 43 7.84 -10.45 1.46
N CYS A 44 6.95 -9.61 0.93
CA CYS A 44 5.63 -9.41 1.51
C CYS A 44 4.83 -10.71 1.56
N ASN A 45 4.88 -11.51 0.49
CA ASN A 45 4.17 -12.79 0.43
C ASN A 45 4.74 -13.83 1.41
N ASP A 46 6.07 -13.89 1.55
CA ASP A 46 6.79 -14.79 2.45
C ASP A 46 6.50 -14.47 3.92
N LEU A 47 6.35 -13.19 4.26
CA LEU A 47 5.90 -12.73 5.58
C LEU A 47 4.40 -12.97 5.84
N GLY A 48 3.67 -13.50 4.85
CA GLY A 48 2.24 -13.77 4.97
C GLY A 48 1.35 -12.56 4.70
N TYR A 49 1.91 -11.41 4.30
CA TYR A 49 1.11 -10.24 3.94
C TYR A 49 0.29 -10.51 2.67
N ARG A 50 -0.93 -9.97 2.67
CA ARG A 50 -1.88 -10.09 1.58
C ARG A 50 -2.47 -8.73 1.25
N THR A 51 -2.91 -8.58 0.01
CA THR A 51 -3.66 -7.41 -0.43
C THR A 51 -5.00 -7.34 0.29
N LYS A 52 -5.68 -6.19 0.21
CA LYS A 52 -7.02 -5.97 0.80
C LYS A 52 -8.07 -7.01 0.41
N ARG A 53 -7.91 -7.65 -0.75
CA ARG A 53 -8.80 -8.72 -1.27
C ARG A 53 -8.33 -10.12 -0.86
N GLY A 54 -7.33 -10.24 0.02
CA GLY A 54 -6.74 -11.52 0.44
C GLY A 54 -5.86 -12.20 -0.61
N LYS A 55 -5.50 -11.52 -1.70
CA LYS A 55 -4.61 -12.07 -2.74
C LYS A 55 -3.14 -11.79 -2.42
N LEU A 56 -2.24 -12.59 -3.01
CA LEU A 56 -0.80 -12.36 -2.97
C LEU A 56 -0.45 -10.99 -3.58
N PHE A 57 0.64 -10.40 -3.11
CA PHE A 57 1.26 -9.24 -3.74
C PHE A 57 1.92 -9.65 -5.05
N GLU A 58 1.68 -8.84 -6.06
CA GLU A 58 2.32 -8.92 -7.38
C GLU A 58 3.09 -7.63 -7.62
N ARG A 59 4.06 -7.64 -8.53
CA ARG A 59 4.84 -6.45 -8.93
C ARG A 59 3.95 -5.23 -9.18
N ARG A 60 2.87 -5.39 -9.95
CA ARG A 60 1.91 -4.32 -10.27
C ARG A 60 1.17 -3.78 -9.04
N SER A 61 0.94 -4.62 -8.03
CA SER A 61 0.28 -4.20 -6.79
C SER A 61 1.22 -3.34 -5.94
N VAL A 62 2.51 -3.69 -5.90
CA VAL A 62 3.56 -2.91 -5.22
C VAL A 62 3.79 -1.58 -5.95
N ASP A 63 3.95 -1.62 -7.27
CA ASP A 63 4.08 -0.44 -8.14
C ASP A 63 2.95 0.58 -7.92
N ARG A 64 1.69 0.11 -7.82
CA ARG A 64 0.54 0.95 -7.48
C ARG A 64 0.58 1.52 -6.07
N ILE A 65 1.24 0.86 -5.12
CA ILE A 65 1.36 1.37 -3.74
C ILE A 65 2.43 2.47 -3.71
N LEU A 66 3.58 2.22 -4.31
CA LEU A 66 4.70 3.18 -4.41
C LEU A 66 4.27 4.44 -5.18
N GLY A 67 3.57 4.28 -6.30
CA GLY A 67 3.11 5.40 -7.13
C GLY A 67 1.83 6.08 -6.65
N ASN A 68 1.27 5.73 -5.48
CA ASN A 68 0.01 6.33 -5.03
C ASN A 68 0.26 7.59 -4.18
N PRO A 69 -0.07 8.80 -4.69
CA PRO A 69 0.14 10.06 -3.99
C PRO A 69 -0.66 10.18 -2.68
N PHE A 70 -1.70 9.34 -2.51
CA PHE A 70 -2.49 9.27 -1.29
C PHE A 70 -1.64 8.97 -0.05
N TYR A 71 -0.61 8.13 -0.18
CA TYR A 71 0.28 7.80 0.95
C TYR A 71 1.22 8.94 1.30
N CYS A 72 1.44 9.89 0.38
CA CYS A 72 2.11 11.16 0.65
C CYS A 72 1.13 12.27 1.09
N GLY A 73 -0.10 11.91 1.48
CA GLY A 73 -1.13 12.87 1.92
C GLY A 73 -1.84 13.63 0.80
N THR A 74 -1.56 13.29 -0.47
CA THR A 74 -2.16 13.96 -1.63
C THR A 74 -3.31 13.12 -2.18
N VAL A 75 -4.54 13.60 -1.99
CA VAL A 75 -5.73 12.95 -2.55
C VAL A 75 -5.96 13.48 -3.96
N VAL A 76 -5.66 12.66 -4.97
CA VAL A 76 -5.98 12.98 -6.37
C VAL A 76 -7.42 12.54 -6.65
N TRP A 77 -8.30 13.50 -6.86
CA TRP A 77 -9.61 13.24 -7.45
C TRP A 77 -9.43 13.18 -8.96
N ASN A 78 -10.02 12.18 -9.64
CA ASN A 78 -9.84 11.98 -11.08
C ASN A 78 -10.24 13.23 -11.88
N GLY A 79 -9.26 14.08 -12.20
CA GLY A 79 -9.29 15.04 -13.30
C GLY A 79 -10.12 16.32 -13.12
N VAL A 80 -10.07 16.98 -11.95
CA VAL A 80 -10.31 18.43 -11.87
C VAL A 80 -9.13 19.08 -11.14
#